data_AF-A0A915Z588-F1
#
_entry.id   AF-A0A915Z588-F1
#
_cell.length_a   1.000
_cell.length_b   1.000
_cell.length_c   1.000
_cell.angle_alpha   90.00
_cell.angle_beta   90.00
_cell.angle_gamma   90.00
#
_symmetry.space_group_name_H-M   'P 1'
#
loop_
_entity.id
_entity.type
_entity.pdbx_description
1 polymer ?
#
loop_
_entity_poly.entity_id
_entity_poly.type
_entity_poly.pdbx_seq_one_letter_code
_entity_poly.pdbx_strand_id
1 'polypeptide(L)'
;MVYKRQRNFGDQLKEQVQIKGVKIYGEDQVTLKRILYNVNHTDFQINYGLKDNEEKEKKLTSIVQIIDQNYIPREGYRALTAIEPDLEREWIVSDRRHKITRIMDQKIMISIINIPIVPTLNELDFDESSNILNSEITEINNISNGGHRSAKDILKYIIPALALNGVLDFRLEIPINLPWI
;
A
#
# COMPACT_ATOMS: atom_id res chain seq x y z
N MET A 1 -29.94 -17.07 -13.23
CA MET A 1 -29.90 -18.47 -13.71
C MET A 1 -28.47 -19.01 -13.88
N VAL A 2 -27.50 -18.20 -14.33
CA VAL A 2 -26.08 -18.58 -14.55
C VAL A 2 -25.36 -19.05 -13.28
N TYR A 3 -25.45 -18.29 -12.18
CA TYR A 3 -24.80 -18.66 -10.90
C TYR A 3 -25.24 -20.01 -10.34
N LYS A 4 -26.51 -20.41 -10.54
CA LYS A 4 -27.02 -21.72 -10.09
C LYS A 4 -26.38 -22.87 -10.88
N ARG A 5 -26.15 -22.69 -12.19
CA ARG A 5 -25.51 -23.69 -13.05
C ARG A 5 -24.01 -23.81 -12.75
N GLN A 6 -23.32 -22.69 -12.57
CA GLN A 6 -21.92 -22.65 -12.16
C GLN A 6 -21.70 -23.38 -10.83
N ARG A 7 -22.53 -23.08 -9.82
CA ARG A 7 -22.43 -23.74 -8.51
C ARG A 7 -22.64 -25.24 -8.60
N ASN A 8 -23.69 -25.68 -9.30
CA ASN A 8 -23.98 -27.10 -9.46
C ASN A 8 -22.85 -27.86 -10.18
N PHE A 9 -22.32 -27.30 -11.28
CA PHE A 9 -21.17 -27.87 -11.98
C PHE A 9 -19.94 -27.97 -11.07
N GLY A 10 -19.68 -26.91 -10.29
CA GLY A 10 -18.58 -26.88 -9.37
C GLY A 10 -18.67 -27.93 -8.25
N ASP A 11 -19.84 -28.03 -7.62
CA ASP A 11 -20.10 -28.99 -6.54
C ASP A 11 -19.92 -30.44 -7.04
N GLN A 12 -20.47 -30.76 -8.21
CA GLN A 12 -20.30 -32.08 -8.84
C GLN A 12 -18.83 -32.39 -9.15
N LEU A 13 -18.08 -31.43 -9.67
CA LEU A 13 -16.67 -31.63 -10.00
C LEU A 13 -15.82 -31.84 -8.75
N LYS A 14 -16.10 -31.08 -7.68
CA LYS A 14 -15.44 -31.23 -6.38
C LYS A 14 -15.63 -32.64 -5.82
N GLU A 15 -16.86 -33.16 -5.87
CA GLU A 15 -17.18 -34.52 -5.43
C GLU A 15 -16.43 -35.58 -6.26
N GLN A 16 -16.40 -35.43 -7.60
CA GLN A 16 -15.68 -36.35 -8.48
C GLN A 16 -14.17 -36.37 -8.20
N VAL A 17 -13.57 -35.21 -7.94
CA VAL A 17 -12.14 -35.11 -7.58
C VAL A 17 -11.86 -35.84 -6.26
N GLN A 18 -12.75 -35.74 -5.27
CA GLN A 18 -12.60 -36.48 -4.01
C GLN A 18 -12.69 -37.99 -4.23
N ILE A 19 -13.73 -38.46 -4.94
CA ILE A 19 -13.95 -39.89 -5.20
C ILE A 19 -12.77 -40.50 -5.98
N LYS A 20 -12.33 -39.84 -7.06
CA LYS A 20 -11.21 -40.32 -7.86
C LYS A 20 -9.88 -40.15 -7.13
N GLY A 21 -9.76 -39.09 -6.33
CA GLY A 21 -8.59 -38.81 -5.51
C GLY A 21 -8.26 -39.96 -4.57
N VAL A 22 -9.25 -40.43 -3.80
CA VAL A 22 -9.08 -41.59 -2.91
C VAL A 22 -8.65 -42.85 -3.68
N LYS A 23 -9.18 -43.05 -4.90
CA LYS A 23 -8.80 -44.22 -5.73
C LYS A 23 -7.37 -44.16 -6.25
N ILE A 24 -6.87 -42.96 -6.55
CA ILE A 24 -5.55 -42.77 -7.20
C ILE A 24 -4.45 -42.60 -6.14
N TYR A 25 -4.74 -41.84 -5.08
CA TYR A 25 -3.76 -41.43 -4.08
C TYR A 25 -3.94 -42.13 -2.72
N GLY A 26 -4.93 -43.02 -2.59
CA GLY A 26 -5.13 -43.82 -1.37
C GLY A 26 -5.57 -42.97 -0.18
N GLU A 27 -4.73 -42.96 0.86
CA GLU A 27 -4.98 -42.23 2.12
C GLU A 27 -4.65 -40.73 2.03
N ASP A 28 -3.97 -40.29 0.98
CA ASP A 28 -3.59 -38.89 0.82
C ASP A 28 -4.82 -37.97 0.66
N GLN A 29 -4.79 -36.83 1.33
CA GLN A 29 -5.88 -35.86 1.26
C GLN A 29 -5.85 -35.07 -0.06
N VAL A 30 -6.76 -35.40 -0.97
CA VAL A 30 -6.94 -34.66 -2.23
C VAL A 30 -7.92 -33.50 -2.04
N THR A 31 -7.46 -32.27 -2.29
CA THR A 31 -8.28 -31.06 -2.20
C THR A 31 -8.29 -30.29 -3.52
N LEU A 32 -9.48 -30.07 -4.08
CA LEU A 32 -9.66 -29.17 -5.22
C LEU A 32 -9.57 -27.73 -4.71
N LYS A 33 -8.57 -26.95 -5.17
CA LYS A 33 -8.37 -25.57 -4.72
C LYS A 33 -9.12 -24.55 -5.58
N ARG A 34 -9.01 -24.68 -6.90
CA ARG A 34 -9.58 -23.75 -7.89
C ARG A 34 -9.86 -24.46 -9.21
N ILE A 35 -10.88 -24.00 -9.93
CA ILE A 35 -11.11 -24.35 -11.33
C ILE A 35 -11.30 -23.09 -12.17
N LEU A 36 -10.77 -23.14 -13.40
CA LEU A 36 -11.01 -22.17 -14.46
C LEU A 36 -11.55 -22.94 -15.66
N TYR A 37 -12.65 -22.49 -16.23
CA TYR A 37 -13.26 -23.15 -17.39
C TYR A 37 -14.07 -22.15 -18.21
N ASN A 38 -14.24 -22.42 -19.50
CA ASN A 38 -14.99 -21.57 -20.43
C ASN A 38 -16.31 -22.24 -20.83
N VAL A 39 -17.39 -21.47 -20.93
CA VAL A 39 -18.63 -21.88 -21.59
C VAL A 39 -19.06 -20.77 -22.54
N ASN A 40 -19.12 -21.07 -23.85
CA ASN A 40 -19.54 -20.12 -24.89
C ASN A 40 -18.80 -18.77 -24.80
N HIS A 41 -17.47 -18.81 -24.76
CA HIS A 41 -16.61 -17.63 -24.65
C HIS A 41 -16.76 -16.84 -23.35
N THR A 42 -17.42 -17.41 -22.34
CA THR A 42 -17.49 -16.85 -20.99
C THR A 42 -16.62 -17.66 -20.06
N ASP A 43 -15.61 -17.01 -19.47
CA ASP A 43 -14.76 -17.64 -18.48
C ASP A 43 -15.42 -17.66 -17.10
N PHE A 44 -15.33 -18.80 -16.44
CA PHE A 44 -15.82 -19.04 -15.10
C PHE A 44 -14.66 -19.46 -14.20
N GLN A 45 -14.64 -18.91 -13.00
CA GLN A 45 -13.70 -19.30 -11.96
C GLN A 45 -14.49 -19.71 -10.71
N ILE A 46 -14.13 -20.85 -10.13
CA ILE A 46 -14.63 -21.26 -8.81
C ILE A 46 -13.43 -21.55 -7.92
N ASN A 47 -13.38 -20.88 -6.77
CA ASN A 47 -12.37 -21.08 -5.74
C ASN A 47 -13.01 -21.85 -4.58
N TYR A 48 -12.47 -23.02 -4.23
CA TYR A 48 -13.01 -23.90 -3.17
C TYR A 48 -12.22 -23.82 -1.87
N GLY A 49 -11.00 -23.28 -1.90
CA GLY A 49 -10.21 -23.07 -0.69
C GLY A 49 -10.87 -22.03 0.22
N LEU A 50 -10.84 -22.29 1.53
CA LEU A 50 -10.87 -21.21 2.51
C LEU A 50 -9.60 -20.41 2.26
N LYS A 51 -9.70 -19.20 1.71
CA LYS A 51 -8.58 -18.25 1.83
C LYS A 51 -8.48 -18.00 3.32
N ASP A 52 -7.47 -18.56 3.99
CA ASP A 52 -7.14 -18.15 5.34
C ASP A 52 -7.02 -16.62 5.30
N ASN A 53 -7.76 -15.96 6.19
CA ASN A 53 -7.77 -14.51 6.24
C ASN A 53 -6.34 -14.00 6.48
N GLU A 54 -5.53 -14.75 7.22
CA GLU A 54 -4.13 -14.43 7.46
C GLU A 54 -3.28 -14.54 6.18
N GLU A 55 -3.42 -15.62 5.40
CA GLU A 55 -2.70 -15.79 4.14
C GLU A 55 -3.07 -14.70 3.11
N LYS A 56 -4.35 -14.32 3.06
CA LYS A 56 -4.83 -13.24 2.20
C LYS A 56 -4.23 -11.90 2.60
N GLU A 57 -4.23 -11.59 3.90
CA GLU A 57 -3.64 -10.37 4.44
C GLU A 57 -2.11 -10.32 4.22
N LYS A 58 -1.40 -11.45 4.37
CA LYS A 58 0.02 -11.57 4.03
C LYS A 58 0.26 -11.29 2.55
N LYS A 59 -0.50 -11.93 1.65
CA LYS A 59 -0.42 -11.69 0.19
C LYS A 59 -0.61 -10.21 -0.14
N LEU A 60 -1.66 -9.58 0.40
CA LEU A 60 -1.94 -8.16 0.17
C LEU A 60 -0.82 -7.25 0.69
N THR A 61 -0.27 -7.58 1.86
CA THR A 61 0.85 -6.82 2.44
C THR A 61 2.10 -6.90 1.56
N SER A 62 2.44 -8.10 1.04
CA SER A 62 3.56 -8.26 0.12
C SER A 62 3.35 -7.49 -1.19
N ILE A 63 2.13 -7.44 -1.71
CA ILE A 63 1.81 -6.64 -2.91
C ILE A 63 2.04 -5.15 -2.63
N VAL A 64 1.52 -4.62 -1.53
CA VAL A 64 1.75 -3.21 -1.13
C VAL A 64 3.25 -2.92 -1.03
N GLN A 65 4.00 -3.81 -0.39
CA GLN A 65 5.45 -3.67 -0.25
C GLN A 65 6.17 -3.62 -1.61
N ILE A 66 5.84 -4.50 -2.55
CA ILE A 66 6.45 -4.50 -3.89
C ILE A 66 6.13 -3.21 -4.64
N ILE A 67 4.88 -2.73 -4.56
CA ILE A 67 4.45 -1.48 -5.18
C ILE A 67 5.25 -0.31 -4.62
N ASP A 68 5.37 -0.22 -3.28
CA ASP A 68 6.08 0.86 -2.60
C ASP A 68 7.58 0.82 -2.88
N GLN A 69 8.21 -0.36 -2.87
CA GLN A 69 9.65 -0.52 -3.12
C GLN A 69 10.05 -0.21 -4.57
N ASN A 70 9.16 -0.45 -5.52
CA ASN A 70 9.45 -0.29 -6.95
C ASN A 70 8.75 0.94 -7.55
N TYR A 71 8.13 1.78 -6.73
CA TYR A 71 7.39 2.97 -7.16
C TYR A 71 6.38 2.68 -8.29
N ILE A 72 5.68 1.55 -8.20
CA ILE A 72 4.73 1.14 -9.25
C ILE A 72 3.54 2.10 -9.25
N PRO A 73 3.27 2.84 -10.34
CA PRO A 73 2.15 3.75 -10.38
C PRO A 73 0.82 2.98 -10.34
N ARG A 74 -0.21 3.61 -9.78
CA ARG A 74 -1.57 3.05 -9.66
C ARG A 74 -2.07 2.49 -11.00
N GLU A 75 -1.95 3.28 -12.08
CA GLU A 75 -2.37 2.86 -13.42
C GLU A 75 -1.54 1.70 -13.96
N GLY A 76 -0.24 1.65 -13.64
CA GLY A 76 0.61 0.51 -13.98
C GLY A 76 0.14 -0.77 -13.28
N TYR A 77 -0.19 -0.70 -12.00
CA TYR A 77 -0.74 -1.84 -11.27
C TYR A 77 -2.13 -2.25 -11.78
N ARG A 78 -3.00 -1.28 -12.12
CA ARG A 78 -4.31 -1.56 -12.73
C ARG A 78 -4.16 -2.31 -14.05
N ALA A 79 -3.26 -1.87 -14.93
CA ALA A 79 -2.96 -2.55 -16.18
C ALA A 79 -2.46 -3.99 -15.95
N LEU A 80 -1.58 -4.21 -14.97
CA LEU A 80 -1.11 -5.55 -14.59
C LEU A 80 -2.25 -6.46 -14.12
N THR A 81 -3.13 -5.97 -13.25
CA THR A 81 -4.28 -6.78 -12.77
C THR A 81 -5.32 -7.03 -13.87
N ALA A 82 -5.36 -6.21 -14.93
CA ALA A 82 -6.27 -6.43 -16.05
C ALA A 82 -5.88 -7.67 -16.86
N ILE A 83 -4.58 -7.97 -16.94
CA ILE A 83 -4.05 -9.12 -17.68
C ILE A 83 -3.80 -10.36 -16.80
N GLU A 84 -3.57 -10.17 -15.50
CA GLU A 84 -3.32 -11.27 -14.55
C GLU A 84 -4.51 -11.40 -13.56
N PRO A 85 -5.44 -12.33 -13.78
CA PRO A 85 -6.62 -12.51 -12.94
C PRO A 85 -6.30 -13.03 -11.53
N ASP A 86 -5.12 -13.62 -11.30
CA ASP A 86 -4.72 -14.10 -9.97
C ASP A 86 -4.19 -13.00 -9.04
N LEU A 87 -3.92 -11.81 -9.57
CA LEU A 87 -3.59 -10.64 -8.78
C LEU A 87 -4.85 -10.02 -8.14
N GLU A 88 -4.69 -9.54 -6.92
CA GLU A 88 -5.77 -8.84 -6.23
C GLU A 88 -5.97 -7.47 -6.88
N ARG A 89 -7.23 -7.03 -7.01
CA ARG A 89 -7.56 -5.77 -7.69
C ARG A 89 -7.01 -4.57 -6.92
N GLU A 90 -6.66 -3.52 -7.67
CA GLU A 90 -6.05 -2.29 -7.14
C GLU A 90 -6.79 -1.73 -5.91
N TRP A 91 -8.13 -1.68 -5.93
CA TRP A 91 -8.91 -1.15 -4.81
C TRP A 91 -8.72 -1.94 -3.50
N ILE A 92 -8.50 -3.27 -3.57
CA ILE A 92 -8.25 -4.11 -2.39
C ILE A 92 -6.87 -3.80 -1.82
N VAL A 93 -5.89 -3.60 -2.71
CA VAL A 93 -4.51 -3.25 -2.35
C VAL A 93 -4.45 -1.86 -1.73
N SER A 94 -5.21 -0.90 -2.27
CA SER A 94 -5.34 0.44 -1.72
C SER A 94 -5.96 0.42 -0.31
N ASP A 95 -7.02 -0.36 -0.08
CA ASP A 95 -7.61 -0.53 1.25
C ASP A 95 -6.59 -1.09 2.25
N ARG A 96 -5.79 -2.07 1.82
CA ARG A 96 -4.69 -2.59 2.66
C ARG A 96 -3.65 -1.52 2.99
N ARG A 97 -3.26 -0.69 2.01
CA ARG A 97 -2.31 0.41 2.19
C ARG A 97 -2.84 1.44 3.20
N HIS A 98 -4.12 1.80 3.11
CA HIS A 98 -4.76 2.69 4.09
C HIS A 98 -4.76 2.09 5.50
N LYS A 99 -5.07 0.80 5.64
CA LYS A 99 -5.00 0.10 6.94
C LYS A 99 -3.59 0.14 7.53
N ILE A 100 -2.56 -0.12 6.71
CA ILE A 100 -1.16 -0.03 7.14
C ILE A 100 -0.85 1.39 7.60
N THR A 101 -1.22 2.40 6.81
CA THR A 101 -0.99 3.82 7.13
C THR A 101 -1.62 4.18 8.48
N ARG A 102 -2.89 3.82 8.71
CA ARG A 102 -3.57 4.05 9.99
C ARG A 102 -2.88 3.37 11.18
N ILE A 103 -2.37 2.15 10.99
CA ILE A 103 -1.60 1.44 12.03
C ILE A 103 -0.27 2.16 12.29
N MET A 104 0.37 2.66 11.24
CA MET A 104 1.62 3.41 11.34
C MET A 104 1.40 4.75 12.04
N ASP A 105 0.36 5.50 11.71
CA ASP A 105 0.02 6.77 12.36
C ASP A 105 -0.20 6.62 13.87
N GLN A 106 -0.76 5.47 14.29
CA GLN A 106 -0.94 5.15 15.71
C GLN A 106 0.36 4.75 16.41
N LYS A 107 1.31 4.15 15.69
CA LYS A 107 2.56 3.63 16.26
C LYS A 107 3.71 4.63 16.19
N ILE A 108 3.74 5.45 15.15
CA ILE A 108 4.75 6.44 14.86
C ILE A 108 4.02 7.76 14.73
N MET A 109 4.19 8.62 15.73
CA MET A 109 3.59 9.95 15.71
C MET A 109 4.26 10.79 14.61
N ILE A 110 3.56 10.99 13.50
CA ILE A 110 3.96 11.93 12.45
C ILE A 110 3.49 13.31 12.88
N SER A 111 4.41 14.25 13.03
CA SER A 111 4.09 15.65 13.31
C SER A 111 4.25 16.48 12.05
N ILE A 112 3.24 17.30 11.74
CA ILE A 112 3.27 18.24 10.62
C ILE A 112 3.73 19.59 11.15
N ILE A 113 4.80 20.13 10.57
CA ILE A 113 5.32 21.47 10.88
C ILE A 113 5.04 22.36 9.69
N ASN A 114 4.16 23.34 9.87
CA ASN A 114 3.86 24.33 8.84
C ASN A 114 5.04 25.29 8.68
N ILE A 115 5.65 25.30 7.49
CA ILE A 115 6.68 26.26 7.13
C ILE A 115 6.02 27.37 6.32
N PRO A 116 5.99 28.62 6.81
CA PRO A 116 5.40 29.72 6.06
C PRO A 116 6.18 29.97 4.77
N ILE A 117 5.45 30.20 3.68
CA ILE A 117 6.04 30.60 2.39
C ILE A 117 6.55 32.02 2.55
N VAL A 118 7.88 32.18 2.67
CA VAL A 118 8.53 33.46 2.43
C VAL A 118 8.85 33.51 0.94
N PRO A 119 8.20 34.38 0.13
CA PRO A 119 8.54 34.54 -1.28
C PRO A 119 9.96 35.08 -1.36
N THR A 120 10.89 34.19 -1.70
CA THR A 120 12.25 34.61 -2.09
C THR A 120 12.14 35.09 -3.54
N LEU A 121 12.69 36.27 -3.84
CA LEU A 121 12.62 37.04 -5.10
C LEU A 121 13.02 36.29 -6.39
N ASN A 122 13.30 34.99 -6.34
CA ASN A 122 13.77 34.17 -7.46
C ASN A 122 12.77 33.08 -7.90
N GLU A 123 11.47 33.25 -7.61
CA GLU A 123 10.41 32.51 -8.33
C GLU A 123 10.24 33.12 -9.73
N LEU A 124 11.28 33.01 -10.56
CA LEU A 124 11.20 33.28 -11.99
C LEU A 124 11.17 31.93 -12.68
N ASP A 125 9.97 31.62 -13.20
CA ASP A 125 9.66 30.72 -14.30
C ASP A 125 10.28 29.31 -14.26
N PHE A 126 9.59 28.38 -13.61
CA PHE A 126 9.59 26.99 -14.04
C PHE A 126 8.17 26.63 -14.48
N ASP A 127 7.96 26.68 -15.80
CA ASP A 127 6.85 26.02 -16.49
C ASP A 127 7.07 24.50 -16.38
N GLU A 128 6.69 23.92 -15.26
CA GLU A 128 6.61 22.46 -15.14
C GLU A 128 5.20 22.03 -15.53
N SER A 129 5.01 21.90 -16.84
CA SER A 129 3.93 21.11 -17.43
C SER A 129 4.05 19.66 -16.96
N SER A 130 3.56 19.36 -15.76
CA SER A 130 3.36 18.00 -15.29
C SER A 130 1.88 17.84 -14.98
N ASN A 131 1.14 17.36 -15.99
CA ASN A 131 -0.20 16.81 -15.85
C ASN A 131 -0.17 15.54 -14.99
N ILE A 132 0.22 15.67 -13.72
CA ILE A 132 0.19 14.62 -12.69
C ILE A 132 -0.67 15.12 -11.53
N LEU A 133 -1.90 15.52 -11.83
CA LEU A 133 -2.94 15.67 -10.82
C LEU A 133 -4.11 14.78 -11.22
N ASN A 134 -4.00 13.49 -10.84
CA ASN A 134 -5.18 12.67 -10.65
C ASN A 134 -6.03 13.34 -9.56
N SER A 135 -7.22 13.80 -9.95
CA SER A 135 -8.14 14.63 -9.16
C SER A 135 -8.84 13.90 -8.00
N GLU A 136 -8.22 12.90 -7.39
CA GLU A 136 -8.81 12.08 -6.32
C GLU A 136 -8.04 12.17 -4.99
N ILE A 137 -7.08 13.10 -4.89
CA ILE A 137 -6.48 13.50 -3.61
C ILE A 137 -7.24 14.73 -3.09
N THR A 138 -8.48 14.56 -2.64
CA THR A 138 -9.24 15.68 -2.04
C THR A 138 -8.92 15.93 -0.56
N GLU A 139 -7.89 15.29 0.01
CA GLU A 139 -7.45 15.54 1.40
C GLU A 139 -5.97 15.95 1.54
N ILE A 140 -5.28 16.29 0.44
CA ILE A 140 -3.91 16.85 0.50
C ILE A 140 -3.80 18.15 -0.31
N ASN A 141 -4.81 19.02 -0.19
CA ASN A 141 -4.78 20.37 -0.79
C ASN A 141 -3.80 21.34 -0.10
N ASN A 142 -2.92 20.85 0.79
CA ASN A 142 -1.94 21.67 1.52
C ASN A 142 -0.49 21.43 1.09
N ILE A 143 -0.20 20.58 0.09
CA ILE A 143 1.13 20.58 -0.55
C ILE A 143 1.13 21.72 -1.56
N SER A 144 1.07 22.96 -1.07
CA SER A 144 1.33 24.13 -1.90
C SER A 144 2.83 24.19 -2.18
N ASN A 145 3.19 24.06 -3.45
CA ASN A 145 4.41 24.55 -4.10
C ASN A 145 5.69 24.44 -3.25
N GLY A 146 6.37 23.31 -3.39
CA GLY A 146 7.70 23.07 -2.84
C GLY A 146 8.74 24.02 -3.44
N GLY A 147 8.80 25.25 -2.94
CA GLY A 147 9.91 26.15 -3.22
C GLY A 147 11.22 25.54 -2.73
N HIS A 148 12.30 25.75 -3.47
CA HIS A 148 13.64 25.29 -3.07
C HIS A 148 14.01 25.93 -1.72
N ARG A 149 14.20 25.11 -0.69
CA ARG A 149 14.66 25.56 0.64
C ARG A 149 15.99 24.89 0.95
N SER A 150 16.94 25.67 1.47
CA SER A 150 18.17 25.09 1.98
C SER A 150 17.86 24.22 3.22
N ALA A 151 18.66 23.17 3.46
CA ALA A 151 18.53 22.37 4.68
C ALA A 151 18.58 23.24 5.94
N LYS A 152 19.39 24.30 5.93
CA LYS A 152 19.47 25.30 7.02
C LYS A 152 18.12 25.98 7.26
N ASP A 153 17.39 26.34 6.21
CA ASP A 153 16.10 27.02 6.35
C ASP A 153 15.01 26.08 6.86
N ILE A 154 15.03 24.81 6.44
CA ILE A 154 14.14 23.77 6.98
C ILE A 154 14.40 23.55 8.48
N LEU A 155 15.68 23.44 8.88
CA LEU A 155 16.06 23.21 10.27
C LEU A 155 15.62 24.32 11.22
N LYS A 156 15.49 25.58 10.77
CA LYS A 156 14.97 26.69 11.59
C LYS A 156 13.58 26.43 12.15
N TYR A 157 12.76 25.66 11.44
CA TYR A 157 11.40 25.33 11.86
C TYR A 157 11.32 23.99 12.58
N ILE A 158 12.13 23.02 12.16
CA ILE A 158 12.16 21.68 12.78
C ILE A 158 12.75 21.72 14.19
N ILE A 159 13.88 22.41 14.39
CA ILE A 159 14.59 22.39 15.68
C ILE A 159 13.72 22.93 16.84
N PRO A 160 13.06 24.10 16.74
CA PRO A 160 12.20 24.59 17.82
C PRO A 160 11.01 23.68 18.09
N ALA A 161 10.41 23.08 17.05
CA ALA A 161 9.29 22.15 17.20
C ALA A 161 9.72 20.87 17.94
N LEU A 162 10.88 20.31 17.59
CA LEU A 162 11.42 19.13 18.28
C LEU A 162 11.81 19.44 19.73
N ALA A 163 12.36 20.63 20.00
CA ALA A 163 12.68 21.06 21.36
C ALA A 163 11.42 21.27 22.21
N LEU A 164 10.40 21.93 21.66
CA LEU A 164 9.11 22.14 22.33
C LEU A 164 8.39 20.83 22.63
N ASN A 165 8.48 19.87 21.73
CA ASN A 165 7.91 18.53 21.91
C ASN A 165 8.76 17.63 22.83
N GLY A 166 9.88 18.13 23.38
CA GLY A 166 10.78 17.35 24.24
C GLY A 166 11.50 16.20 23.53
N VAL A 167 11.51 16.20 22.20
CA VAL A 167 12.20 15.19 21.37
C VAL A 167 13.68 15.52 21.25
N LEU A 168 14.03 16.81 21.21
CA LEU A 168 15.39 17.31 21.12
C LEU A 168 15.77 18.08 22.39
N ASP A 169 16.76 17.57 23.13
CA ASP A 169 17.36 18.32 24.25
C ASP A 169 18.54 19.16 23.75
N PHE A 170 18.50 20.46 24.00
CA PHE A 170 19.53 21.43 23.62
C PHE A 170 20.51 21.72 24.76
N ARG A 171 20.41 21.02 25.89
CA ARG A 171 21.39 21.07 26.98
C ARG A 171 22.69 20.35 26.57
N LEU A 172 23.42 20.94 25.64
CA LEU A 172 24.88 20.80 25.61
C LEU A 172 25.43 21.59 26.80
N GLU A 173 25.38 20.98 27.99
CA GLU A 173 26.25 21.40 29.09
C GLU A 173 27.68 21.07 28.67
N ILE A 174 28.32 21.98 27.93
CA ILE A 174 29.78 22.08 27.98
C ILE A 174 30.07 22.47 29.44
N PRO A 175 30.78 21.65 30.24
CA PRO A 175 31.10 22.03 31.60
C PRO A 175 32.04 23.23 31.55
N ILE A 176 31.49 24.42 31.74
CA ILE A 176 32.26 25.64 32.01
C ILE A 176 32.67 25.54 33.47
N ASN A 177 33.71 24.77 33.77
CA ASN A 177 34.63 24.98 34.90
C ASN A 177 35.68 23.86 34.97
N LEU A 178 36.83 24.11 34.34
CA LEU A 178 38.10 23.61 34.83
C LEU A 178 39.04 24.82 34.93
N PRO A 179 39.28 25.36 36.13
CA PRO A 179 40.32 26.35 36.32
C PRO A 179 41.67 25.64 36.26
N TRP A 180 42.52 26.10 35.34
CA TRP A 180 43.96 25.90 35.44
C TRP A 180 44.48 26.84 36.53
N ILE A 181 44.87 26.28 37.68
CA ILE A 181 46.02 26.57 38.56
C ILE A 181 45.83 25.74 39.84
#